data_AF-A0A7K2MK49-F1
#
_entry.id   AF-A0A7K2MK49-F1
#
_cell.length_a   1.000
_cell.length_b   1.000
_cell.length_c   1.000
_cell.angle_alpha   90.00
_cell.angle_beta   90.00
_cell.angle_gamma   90.00
#
_symmetry.space_group_name_H-M   'P 1'
#
loop_
_entity.id
_entity.type
_entity.pdbx_description
1 polymer ?
#
loop_
_entity_poly.entity_id
_entity_poly.type
_entity_poly.pdbx_seq_one_letter_code
_entity_poly.pdbx_strand_id
1 'polypeptide(L)'
;QVPRPGTIGVFVDIGLVVGGFVDVLLLPEDGTRWPIVGTESEFEVWWVDERPQIRLKPVDPQYLREGFTEWLSRWRPGWPQEHGLPVLIIDSPPSAPDAVG
;
A
#
# COMPACT_ATOMS: atom_id res chain seq x y z
N GLN A 1 -3.55 5.67 -21.95
CA GLN A 1 -2.85 6.60 -21.04
C GLN A 1 -3.70 6.73 -19.78
N VAL A 2 -3.17 6.34 -18.61
CA VAL A 2 -3.91 6.43 -17.34
C VAL A 2 -3.87 7.89 -16.85
N PRO A 3 -5.00 8.52 -16.48
CA PRO A 3 -5.03 9.98 -16.43
C PRO A 3 -4.10 10.63 -15.41
N ARG A 4 -3.87 10.06 -14.22
CA ARG A 4 -3.06 10.67 -13.14
C ARG A 4 -2.54 9.65 -12.12
N PRO A 5 -1.45 8.92 -12.40
CA PRO A 5 -0.78 8.08 -11.40
C PRO A 5 -0.44 8.87 -10.13
N GLY A 6 -0.48 8.23 -8.96
CA GLY A 6 -0.20 8.85 -7.66
C GLY A 6 -1.35 9.65 -7.06
N THR A 7 -2.39 9.93 -7.85
CA THR A 7 -3.55 10.76 -7.46
C THR A 7 -4.87 9.97 -7.50
N ILE A 8 -5.00 9.04 -8.43
CA ILE A 8 -6.18 8.18 -8.57
C ILE A 8 -5.85 6.81 -7.97
N GLY A 9 -6.76 6.26 -7.17
CA GLY A 9 -6.56 4.99 -6.48
C GLY A 9 -7.62 4.73 -5.42
N VAL A 10 -7.34 3.76 -4.56
CA VAL A 10 -8.20 3.35 -3.44
C VAL A 10 -7.56 3.79 -2.13
N PHE A 11 -8.33 4.49 -1.30
CA PHE A 11 -7.93 4.81 0.07
C PHE A 11 -8.26 3.63 0.98
N VAL A 12 -7.33 3.31 1.88
CA VAL A 12 -7.45 2.17 2.79
C VAL A 12 -7.30 2.69 4.21
N ASP A 13 -8.25 2.37 5.07
CA ASP A 13 -8.06 2.50 6.51
C ASP A 13 -7.15 1.36 6.99
N ILE A 14 -6.04 1.73 7.64
CA ILE A 14 -5.04 0.80 8.17
C ILE A 14 -4.94 0.88 9.69
N GLY A 15 -5.87 1.56 10.36
CA GLY A 15 -5.89 1.70 11.82
C GLY A 15 -4.76 2.58 12.40
N LEU A 16 -4.09 3.36 11.56
CA LEU A 16 -3.02 4.30 11.96
C LEU A 16 -3.47 5.74 11.84
N VAL A 17 -2.67 6.66 12.41
CA VAL A 17 -2.86 8.11 12.27
C VAL A 17 -2.77 8.61 10.82
N VAL A 18 -2.15 7.82 9.95
CA VAL A 18 -2.10 8.06 8.49
C VAL A 18 -2.87 6.97 7.75
N GLY A 19 -3.49 7.34 6.64
CA GLY A 19 -4.19 6.39 5.77
C GLY A 19 -3.24 5.63 4.84
N GLY A 20 -3.72 4.49 4.34
CA GLY A 20 -3.13 3.76 3.23
C GLY A 20 -3.69 4.20 1.88
N PHE A 21 -2.93 3.95 0.81
CA PHE A 21 -3.40 4.18 -0.55
C PHE A 21 -2.80 3.21 -1.55
N VAL A 22 -3.68 2.58 -2.34
CA VAL A 22 -3.30 1.76 -3.48
C VAL A 22 -3.43 2.60 -4.74
N ASP A 23 -2.32 2.77 -5.44
CA ASP A 23 -2.29 3.51 -6.71
C ASP A 23 -3.07 2.78 -7.81
N VAL A 24 -3.77 3.52 -8.66
CA VAL A 24 -4.45 2.97 -9.85
C VAL A 24 -3.53 2.12 -10.72
N LEU A 25 -2.22 2.41 -10.74
CA LEU A 25 -1.25 1.60 -11.48
C LEU A 25 -1.10 0.17 -10.93
N LEU A 26 -1.43 -0.06 -9.66
CA LEU A 26 -1.39 -1.37 -9.00
C LEU A 26 -2.73 -2.12 -9.08
N LEU A 27 -3.82 -1.47 -9.49
CA LEU A 27 -5.17 -2.04 -9.55
C LEU A 27 -5.47 -2.61 -10.95
N PRO A 28 -6.48 -3.49 -11.07
CA PRO A 28 -6.99 -3.95 -12.36
C PRO A 28 -7.36 -2.79 -13.29
N GLU A 29 -7.13 -2.94 -14.59
CA GLU A 29 -7.54 -1.91 -15.56
C GLU A 29 -9.05 -1.67 -15.57
N ASP A 30 -9.82 -2.72 -15.29
CA ASP A 30 -11.28 -2.66 -15.14
C ASP A 30 -11.66 -2.25 -13.72
N GLY A 31 -12.16 -1.02 -13.59
CA GLY A 31 -12.60 -0.43 -12.33
C GLY A 31 -13.70 -1.21 -11.60
N THR A 32 -14.46 -2.05 -12.31
CA THR A 32 -15.50 -2.88 -11.67
C THR A 32 -14.93 -4.03 -10.84
N ARG A 33 -13.65 -4.35 -11.02
CA ARG A 33 -12.91 -5.35 -10.23
C ARG A 33 -12.13 -4.75 -9.07
N TRP A 34 -12.24 -3.44 -8.84
CA TRP A 34 -11.61 -2.82 -7.69
C TRP A 34 -12.34 -3.24 -6.40
N PRO A 35 -11.64 -3.24 -5.25
CA PRO A 35 -12.29 -3.40 -3.96
C PRO A 35 -13.41 -2.36 -3.79
N ILE A 36 -14.54 -2.78 -3.24
CA ILE A 36 -15.63 -1.86 -2.88
C ILE A 36 -15.41 -1.32 -1.46
N VAL A 37 -16.08 -0.22 -1.12
CA VAL A 37 -16.02 0.32 0.24
C VAL A 37 -16.49 -0.72 1.25
N GLY A 38 -15.69 -0.93 2.30
CA GLY A 38 -15.94 -1.95 3.33
C GLY A 38 -15.28 -3.31 3.05
N THR A 39 -14.63 -3.52 1.91
CA THR A 39 -13.80 -4.70 1.68
C THR A 39 -12.57 -4.68 2.60
N GLU A 40 -12.39 -5.74 3.38
CA GLU A 40 -11.18 -6.00 4.16
C GLU A 40 -10.21 -6.88 3.35
N SER A 41 -8.92 -6.56 3.37
CA SER A 41 -7.88 -7.33 2.67
C SER A 41 -6.50 -7.09 3.28
N GLU A 42 -5.55 -7.93 2.91
CA GLU A 42 -4.14 -7.80 3.30
C GLU A 42 -3.36 -6.96 2.29
N PHE A 43 -2.41 -6.18 2.81
CA PHE A 43 -1.60 -5.27 2.01
C PHE A 43 -0.14 -5.33 2.43
N GLU A 44 0.74 -5.13 1.45
CA GLU A 44 2.15 -4.87 1.67
C GLU A 44 2.44 -3.38 1.58
N VAL A 45 3.40 -2.91 2.38
CA VAL A 45 3.96 -1.58 2.21
C VAL A 45 4.72 -1.53 0.90
N TRP A 46 4.22 -0.75 -0.05
CA TRP A 46 4.79 -0.59 -1.38
C TRP A 46 5.85 0.52 -1.43
N TRP A 47 5.58 1.62 -0.75
CA TRP A 47 6.47 2.77 -0.64
C TRP A 47 6.04 3.68 0.52
N VAL A 48 7.01 4.26 1.21
CA VAL A 48 6.80 5.32 2.19
C VAL A 48 7.65 6.51 1.76
N ASP A 49 7.04 7.69 1.66
CA ASP A 49 7.73 8.96 1.44
C ASP A 49 7.31 9.97 2.50
N GLU A 50 7.66 11.25 2.31
CA GLU A 50 7.36 12.33 3.25
C GLU A 50 5.86 12.70 3.30
N ARG A 51 5.01 12.12 2.43
CA ARG A 51 3.56 12.38 2.45
C ARG A 51 2.92 11.67 3.65
N PRO A 52 1.85 12.22 4.24
CA PRO A 52 1.11 11.59 5.34
C PRO A 52 0.21 10.45 4.84
N GLN A 53 0.75 9.56 4.02
CA GLN A 53 0.03 8.45 3.41
C GLN A 53 1.00 7.32 3.04
N ILE A 54 0.69 6.11 3.48
CA ILE A 54 1.48 4.92 3.14
C ILE A 54 0.99 4.38 1.80
N ARG A 55 1.89 4.15 0.84
CA ARG A 55 1.53 3.49 -0.42
C ARG A 55 1.50 1.99 -0.20
N LEU A 56 0.41 1.37 -0.64
CA LEU A 56 0.13 -0.05 -0.41
C LEU A 56 0.03 -0.81 -1.74
N LYS A 57 0.36 -2.10 -1.67
CA LYS A 57 0.14 -3.08 -2.72
C LYS A 57 -0.79 -4.17 -2.16
N PRO A 58 -1.91 -4.51 -2.82
CA PRO A 58 -2.73 -5.64 -2.43
C PRO A 58 -1.93 -6.95 -2.44
N VAL A 59 -2.16 -7.81 -1.44
CA VAL A 59 -1.63 -9.18 -1.44
C VAL A 59 -2.47 -10.07 -2.35
N ASP A 60 -3.80 -9.90 -2.31
CA ASP A 60 -4.72 -10.69 -3.11
C ASP A 60 -4.57 -10.37 -4.61
N PRO A 61 -4.17 -11.36 -5.45
CA PRO A 61 -3.99 -11.16 -6.88
C PRO A 61 -5.24 -10.68 -7.62
N GLN A 62 -6.45 -10.91 -7.09
CA GLN A 62 -7.68 -10.45 -7.74
C GLN A 62 -7.77 -8.91 -7.79
N TYR A 63 -7.11 -8.23 -6.85
CA TYR A 63 -7.05 -6.77 -6.74
C TYR A 63 -5.75 -6.18 -7.30
N LEU A 64 -4.89 -7.01 -7.90
CA LEU A 64 -3.68 -6.54 -8.57
C LEU A 64 -3.92 -6.36 -10.07
N ARG A 65 -3.21 -5.39 -10.65
CA ARG A 65 -3.11 -5.17 -12.09
C ARG A 65 -2.75 -6.45 -12.85
N GLU A 66 -3.23 -6.54 -14.08
CA GLU A 66 -2.91 -7.64 -14.98
C GLU A 66 -1.41 -7.68 -15.30
N GLY A 67 -0.81 -8.87 -15.22
CA GLY A 67 0.62 -9.05 -15.48
C GLY A 67 1.50 -8.26 -14.52
N PHE A 68 1.11 -8.20 -13.23
CA PHE A 68 1.85 -7.46 -12.21
C PHE A 68 3.33 -7.86 -12.17
N THR A 69 3.66 -9.15 -12.26
CA THR A 69 5.05 -9.65 -12.19
C THR A 69 5.91 -9.15 -13.35
N GLU A 70 5.38 -9.20 -14.58
CA GLU A 70 6.08 -8.72 -15.78
C GLU A 70 6.25 -7.20 -15.74
N TRP A 71 5.21 -6.50 -15.29
CA TRP A 71 5.26 -5.05 -15.10
C TRP A 71 6.26 -4.66 -14.02
N LEU A 72 6.24 -5.32 -12.87
CA LEU A 72 7.17 -5.08 -11.76
C LEU A 72 8.61 -5.25 -12.25
N SER A 73 8.89 -6.34 -12.96
CA SER A 73 10.23 -6.63 -13.50
C SER A 73 10.73 -5.55 -14.46
N ARG A 74 9.83 -4.86 -15.17
CA ARG A 74 10.17 -3.74 -16.07
C ARG A 74 10.35 -2.42 -15.33
N TRP A 75 9.48 -2.12 -14.36
CA TRP A 75 9.40 -0.80 -13.71
C TRP A 75 10.24 -0.69 -12.44
N ARG A 76 10.46 -1.79 -11.72
CA ARG A 76 11.37 -1.90 -10.58
C ARG A 76 12.18 -3.20 -10.68
N PRO A 77 13.16 -3.27 -11.60
CA PRO A 77 14.03 -4.42 -11.71
C PRO A 77 14.73 -4.70 -10.37
N GLY A 78 14.73 -5.96 -9.94
CA GLY A 78 15.37 -6.38 -8.69
C GLY A 78 14.54 -6.12 -7.42
N TRP A 79 13.29 -5.67 -7.54
CA TRP A 79 12.39 -5.61 -6.39
C TRP A 79 12.15 -7.02 -5.81
N PRO A 80 12.24 -7.22 -4.48
CA PRO A 80 11.97 -8.52 -3.86
C PRO A 80 10.57 -9.02 -4.20
N GLN A 81 10.46 -10.27 -4.65
CA GLN A 81 9.17 -10.91 -4.94
C GLN A 81 8.59 -11.65 -3.74
N GLU A 82 9.40 -11.87 -2.71
CA GLU A 82 8.97 -12.47 -1.46
C GLU A 82 8.06 -11.52 -0.68
N HIS A 83 7.06 -12.10 -0.02
CA HIS A 83 6.18 -11.34 0.85
C HIS A 83 6.94 -10.79 2.05
N GLY A 84 6.63 -9.55 2.43
CA GLY A 84 7.15 -8.97 3.66
C GLY A 84 6.67 -9.73 4.90
N LEU A 85 7.36 -9.54 6.03
CA LEU A 85 6.88 -10.08 7.31
C LEU A 85 5.63 -9.31 7.78
N PRO A 86 4.64 -9.98 8.38
CA PRO A 86 3.49 -9.30 8.97
C PRO A 86 3.92 -8.26 10.01
N VAL A 87 3.32 -7.07 9.95
CA VAL A 87 3.52 -6.04 10.97
C VAL A 87 2.61 -6.35 12.15
N LEU A 88 3.12 -7.14 13.10
CA LEU A 88 2.30 -7.65 14.20
C LEU A 88 2.13 -6.64 15.35
N ILE A 89 3.06 -5.70 15.54
CA ILE A 89 3.04 -4.69 16.62
C ILE A 89 3.85 -3.46 16.16
N ILE A 90 3.28 -2.25 16.29
CA ILE A 90 4.10 -1.02 16.37
C ILE A 90 4.54 -0.97 17.82
N ASP A 91 5.81 -1.27 18.10
CA ASP A 91 6.36 -0.99 19.43
C ASP A 91 6.03 0.47 19.75
N SER A 92 5.25 0.69 20.82
CA SER A 92 4.90 2.04 21.25
C SER A 92 6.18 2.87 21.29
N PRO A 93 6.21 4.09 20.72
CA PRO A 93 7.40 4.92 20.80
C PRO A 93 7.81 5.04 22.28
N PRO A 94 9.11 5.00 22.60
CA PRO A 94 9.55 5.10 23.99
C PRO A 94 8.96 6.39 24.58
N SER A 95 8.21 6.25 25.67
CA SER A 95 7.69 7.40 26.42
C SER A 95 8.85 8.37 26.66
N ALA A 96 8.67 9.63 26.25
CA ALA A 96 9.66 10.67 26.48
C ALA A 96 10.05 10.66 27.96
N PRO A 97 11.35 10.77 28.29
CA PRO A 97 11.76 10.79 29.69
C PRO A 97 11.09 11.98 30.38
N ASP A 98 10.49 11.72 31.55
CA ASP A 98 9.88 12.73 32.39
C ASP A 98 10.82 13.93 32.51
N ALA A 99 10.32 15.11 32.14
CA ALA A 99 11.00 16.36 32.38
C ALA A 99 11.09 16.55 33.90
N VAL A 100 12.23 16.19 34.48
CA VAL A 100 12.57 16.50 35.87
C VAL A 100 12.72 18.01 35.97
N GLY A 101 11.93 18.60 36.87
CA GLY A 101 11.90 20.04 37.18
C GLY A 101 13.10 20.56 37.98
#